data_AF-A0A3M1WLJ3-F1
#
_entry.id   AF-A0A3M1WLJ3-F1
#
_cell.length_a   1.000
_cell.length_b   1.000
_cell.length_c   1.000
_cell.angle_alpha   90.00
_cell.angle_beta   90.00
_cell.angle_gamma   90.00
#
_symmetry.space_group_name_H-M   'P 1'
#
loop_
_entity.id
_entity.type
_entity.pdbx_description
1 polymer ?
#
loop_
_entity_poly.entity_id
_entity_poly.type
_entity_poly.pdbx_seq_one_letter_code
_entity_poly.pdbx_strand_id
1 'polypeptide(L)' 'MAITPASASALAGIQAGFDGVRRNAAEIASKDQLEGTARRPLYQPLVENITYSLQARASVKVIQTEDRMLGSLLDVKA' A
#
# COMPACT_ATOMS: atom_id res chain seq x y z
N MET A 1 1.55 -15.35 15.44
CA MET A 1 1.73 -13.97 14.96
C MET A 1 1.18 -13.05 16.05
N ALA A 2 2.04 -12.48 16.89
CA ALA A 2 1.56 -11.50 17.88
C ALA A 2 1.12 -10.26 17.10
N ILE A 3 -0.15 -9.86 17.20
CA ILE A 3 -0.61 -8.62 16.58
C ILE A 3 -0.02 -7.49 17.41
N THR A 4 1.14 -6.97 17.00
CA THR A 4 1.69 -5.75 17.59
C THR A 4 1.03 -4.51 16.99
N PRO A 5 1.09 -3.34 17.65
CA PRO A 5 0.62 -2.09 17.07
C PRO A 5 1.25 -1.74 15.72
N ALA A 6 2.50 -2.18 15.48
CA ALA A 6 3.20 -2.00 14.21
C ALA A 6 2.56 -2.87 13.11
N SER A 7 2.26 -4.14 13.40
CA SER A 7 1.56 -5.04 12.46
C SER A 7 0.16 -4.52 12.10
N ALA A 8 -0.60 -3.99 13.07
CA ALA A 8 -1.93 -3.41 12.81
C ALA A 8 -1.86 -2.18 11.90
N SER A 9 -0.91 -1.27 12.16
CA SER A 9 -0.68 -0.09 11.32
C SER A 9 -0.22 -0.46 9.92
N ALA A 10 0.61 -1.50 9.79
CA ALA A 10 1.05 -2.02 8.51
C ALA A 10 -0.12 -2.62 7.72
N LEU A 11 -0.99 -3.42 8.34
CA LEU A 11 -2.18 -3.96 7.67
C LEU A 11 -3.11 -2.85 7.17
N ALA A 12 -3.34 -1.82 7.99
CA ALA A 12 -4.10 -0.65 7.57
C ALA A 12 -3.46 0.08 6.39
N GLY A 13 -2.13 0.23 6.38
CA GLY A 13 -1.40 0.82 5.27
C GLY A 13 -1.47 0.00 3.97
N ILE A 14 -1.43 -1.33 4.07
CA ILE A 14 -1.64 -2.23 2.93
C ILE A 14 -3.05 -2.05 2.36
N GLN A 15 -4.07 -2.06 3.21
CA GLN A 15 -5.46 -1.88 2.80
C GLN A 15 -5.69 -0.52 2.13
N ALA A 16 -5.20 0.56 2.75
CA ALA A 16 -5.29 1.91 2.21
C ALA A 16 -4.58 2.04 0.85
N GLY A 17 -3.40 1.43 0.71
CA GLY A 17 -2.67 1.38 -0.56
C GLY A 17 -3.48 0.68 -1.66
N PHE A 18 -4.03 -0.50 -1.37
CA PHE A 18 -4.86 -1.22 -2.35
C PHE A 18 -6.14 -0.48 -2.73
N ASP A 19 -6.81 0.15 -1.77
CA ASP A 19 -8.02 0.94 -2.04
C ASP A 19 -7.70 2.18 -2.89
N GLY A 20 -6.56 2.83 -2.64
CA GLY A 20 -6.06 3.94 -3.47
C GLY A 20 -5.74 3.50 -4.90
N VAL A 21 -5.01 2.38 -5.07
CA VAL A 21 -4.73 1.80 -6.39
C VAL A 21 -6.02 1.49 -7.15
N ARG A 22 -7.01 0.87 -6.48
CA ARG A 22 -8.30 0.53 -7.11
C ARG A 22 -9.06 1.77 -7.57
N ARG A 23 -9.12 2.82 -6.74
CA ARG A 23 -9.77 4.09 -7.09
C ARG A 23 -9.10 4.73 -8.30
N ASN A 24 -7.78 4.80 -8.30
CA ASN A 24 -7.03 5.39 -9.41
C ASN A 24 -7.16 4.56 -10.69
N ALA A 25 -7.16 3.22 -10.58
CA ALA A 25 -7.39 2.35 -11.73
C ALA A 25 -8.79 2.53 -12.33
N ALA A 26 -9.83 2.64 -11.49
CA ALA A 26 -11.19 2.92 -11.94
C ALA A 26 -11.29 4.28 -12.64
N GLU A 27 -10.56 5.28 -12.15
CA GLU A 27 -10.53 6.59 -12.78
C GLU A 27 -9.75 6.60 -14.11
N ILE A 28 -8.60 5.92 -14.17
CA ILE A 28 -7.81 5.77 -15.41
C ILE A 28 -8.64 5.05 -16.49
N ALA A 29 -9.40 4.04 -16.10
CA ALA A 29 -10.27 3.27 -17.00
C ALA A 29 -11.64 3.95 -17.25
N SER A 30 -11.89 5.12 -16.64
CA SER A 30 -13.18 5.79 -16.77
C SER A 30 -13.39 6.33 -18.18
N LYS A 31 -14.65 6.37 -18.60
CA LYS A 31 -15.08 6.97 -19.87
C LYS A 31 -14.62 8.44 -19.97
N ASP A 32 -14.71 9.19 -18.88
CA ASP A 32 -14.29 10.58 -18.81
C ASP A 32 -12.80 10.75 -19.14
N GLN A 33 -11.94 9.81 -18.72
CA GLN A 33 -10.53 9.85 -19.11
C GLN A 33 -10.30 9.49 -20.58
N LEU A 34 -11.04 8.51 -21.11
CA LEU A 34 -10.92 8.10 -22.50
C LEU A 34 -11.41 9.18 -23.47
N GLU A 35 -12.44 9.93 -23.09
CA GLU A 35 -13.01 11.04 -23.88
C GLU A 35 -12.30 12.37 -23.63
N GLY A 36 -11.31 12.42 -22.73
CA GLY A 36 -10.55 13.63 -22.40
C GLY A 36 -11.36 14.70 -21.65
N THR A 37 -12.52 14.34 -21.09
CA THR A 37 -13.42 15.21 -20.33
C THR A 37 -13.22 15.10 -18.82
N ALA A 38 -12.26 14.26 -18.39
CA ALA A 38 -11.95 14.05 -16.98
C ALA A 38 -11.56 15.34 -16.25
N ARG A 39 -12.02 15.44 -15.00
CA ARG A 39 -11.84 16.60 -14.14
C ARG A 39 -10.36 16.87 -13.78
N ARG A 40 -9.52 15.83 -13.82
CA ARG A 40 -8.08 15.91 -13.58
C ARG A 40 -7.30 15.17 -14.69
N PRO A 41 -6.07 15.60 -15.00
CA PRO A 41 -5.29 15.02 -16.09
C PRO A 41 -4.78 13.62 -15.76
N LEU A 42 -4.64 12.76 -16.77
CA LEU A 42 -4.31 11.32 -16.64
C LEU A 42 -3.02 11.05 -15.86
N TYR A 43 -2.02 11.92 -15.94
CA TYR A 43 -0.74 11.73 -15.23
C TYR A 43 -0.93 11.74 -13.70
N GLN A 44 -1.94 12.43 -13.19
CA GLN A 44 -2.17 12.57 -11.76
C GLN A 44 -2.58 11.23 -11.10
N PRO A 45 -3.65 10.53 -11.52
CA PRO A 45 -3.99 9.22 -10.96
C PRO A 45 -2.88 8.18 -11.19
N LEU A 46 -2.07 8.31 -12.25
CA LEU A 46 -0.91 7.44 -12.49
C LEU A 46 0.20 7.62 -11.44
N VAL A 47 0.61 8.86 -11.14
CA VAL A 47 1.61 9.14 -10.11
C VAL A 47 1.09 8.73 -8.73
N GLU A 48 -0.17 9.03 -8.43
CA GLU A 48 -0.79 8.62 -7.16
C GLU A 48 -0.84 7.08 -7.03
N ASN A 49 -1.06 6.35 -8.12
CA ASN A 49 -1.04 4.89 -8.11
C ASN A 49 0.36 4.34 -7.73
N ILE A 50 1.43 4.98 -8.22
CA ILE A 50 2.81 4.66 -7.81
C ILE A 50 2.98 4.89 -6.30
N THR A 51 2.49 6.02 -5.78
CA THR A 51 2.55 6.35 -4.35
C THR A 51 1.82 5.33 -3.49
N TYR A 52 0.60 4.94 -3.88
CA TYR A 52 -0.17 3.92 -3.14
C TYR A 52 0.47 2.53 -3.20
N SER A 53 1.05 2.15 -4.35
CA SER A 53 1.83 0.92 -4.48
C SER A 53 3.07 0.91 -3.58
N LEU A 54 3.77 2.05 -3.51
CA LEU A 54 4.91 2.23 -2.60
C LEU A 54 4.48 2.12 -1.14
N GLN A 55 3.36 2.73 -0.76
CA GLN A 55 2.80 2.63 0.60
C GLN A 55 2.51 1.19 0.99
N ALA A 56 1.82 0.43 0.14
CA ALA A 56 1.54 -0.98 0.40
C ALA A 56 2.83 -1.80 0.56
N ARG A 57 3.83 -1.59 -0.31
CA ARG A 57 5.14 -2.26 -0.22
C ARG A 57 5.88 -1.90 1.06
N ALA A 58 5.87 -0.62 1.46
CA ALA A 58 6.49 -0.17 2.69
C ALA A 58 5.84 -0.83 3.91
N SER A 59 4.51 -0.92 3.94
CA SER A 59 3.79 -1.62 5.00
C SER A 59 4.10 -3.13 5.05
N VAL A 60 4.20 -3.80 3.90
CA VAL A 60 4.69 -5.21 3.86
C VAL A 60 6.09 -5.32 4.45
N LYS A 61 6.98 -4.35 4.15
CA LYS A 61 8.35 -4.34 4.68
C LYS A 61 8.38 -4.19 6.20
N VAL A 62 7.45 -3.44 6.79
CA VAL A 62 7.30 -3.35 8.26
C VAL A 62 7.00 -4.73 8.85
N ILE A 63 6.01 -5.45 8.31
CA ILE A 63 5.65 -6.80 8.78
C ILE A 63 6.84 -7.76 8.66
N GLN A 64 7.56 -7.74 7.54
CA GLN A 64 8.76 -8.58 7.36
C GLN A 64 9.89 -8.25 8.33
N THR A 65 10.02 -6.97 8.71
CA THR A 65 11.05 -6.52 9.64
C THR A 65 10.69 -6.92 11.07
N GLU A 66 9.42 -6.80 11.43
CA GLU A 66 8.89 -7.26 12.70
C GLU A 66 9.06 -8.78 12.86
N ASP A 67 8.74 -9.56 11.84
CA ASP A 67 8.94 -11.02 11.83
C ASP A 67 10.42 -11.39 12.02
N ARG A 68 11.33 -10.71 11.31
CA ARG A 68 12.78 -10.91 11.50
C ARG A 68 13.25 -10.52 12.90
N MET A 69 12.73 -9.43 13.45
CA MET A 69 13.05 -8.99 14.82
C MET A 69 12.62 -10.04 15.85
N LEU A 70 11.37 -10.51 15.77
CA LEU A 70 10.87 -11.55 16.67
C LEU A 70 11.67 -12.85 16.52
N GLY A 71 11.97 -13.28 15.28
CA GLY A 71 12.82 -14.44 15.01
C GLY A 71 14.21 -14.30 15.65
N SER A 72 14.86 -13.15 15.47
CA SER A 72 16.18 -12.89 16.06
C SER A 72 16.17 -12.89 17.59
N LEU A 73 15.11 -12.39 18.23
CA LEU A 73 14.96 -12.42 19.68
C LEU A 73 14.74 -13.83 20.23
N LEU A 74 14.05 -14.69 19.48
CA LEU A 74 13.86 -16.09 19.85
C LEU A 74 15.17 -16.88 19.70
N ASP A 75 15.92 -16.63 18.63
CA ASP A 75 17.22 -17.29 18.38
C ASP A 75 18.25 -16.94 19.46
N VAL A 76 18.30 -15.69 19.94
CA VAL A 76 19.18 -15.28 21.06
C VAL A 76 18.83 -15.97 22.38
N LYS A 77 17.58 -16.42 22.56
CA LYS A 77 17.12 -17.09 23.79
C LYS A 77 17.24 -18.61 23.74
N ALA A 78 17.44 -19.20 22.56
CA ALA A 78 17.62 -20.64 22.36
C ALA A 78 19.05 -21.07 22.67
#